data_AF-A0A1V3P018-F1
#
_entry.id   AF-A0A1V3P018-F1
#
_cell.length_a   1.000
_cell.length_b   1.000
_cell.length_c   1.000
_cell.angle_alpha   90.00
_cell.angle_beta   90.00
_cell.angle_gamma   90.00
#
_symmetry.space_group_name_H-M   'P 1'
#
loop_
_entity.id
_entity.type
_entity.pdbx_description
1 polymer ?
#
loop_
_entity_poly.entity_id
_entity_poly.type
_entity_poly.pdbx_seq_one_letter_code
_entity_poly.pdbx_strand_id
1 'polypeptide(L)'
;MALLTDTKARSVKPEGTPLAHGGVTGLVLHPSPSHKGHGKWVLRYVSPVSKKRRNAGLGSYPDISIAEAAQQARLMREQIAHGQDPLEIKANEATKPRMPLLKEAATTLHEELKPGWKNAKHAQQWINTLTEYAFPLIGTMPIDQIQPRHIADVLRPIWLDKAETAGRVKQRLHAVMAWGWAHSYCQSNPVDVVGHLLPLQPGKTVRTQHQPAMPWQDIPSFVAKQMHHPNDVTIAALQLLILTAARSGEVRGAMWSEFDMKAAIWTLPAERMKAKQAHRIPLCKQALRLLKKQHGQHKVLVFPSIRDQKELSDMTLTAFLRRVKACSDVAKRTATAHGFRSSFRDWCSEKGYARDLAERALAHTVQNQVEAAYHRTDLLEQRRPMMQAWADFVAPMKARQDPAT
;
A
#
# COMPACT_ATOMS: atom_id res chain seq x y z
N MET A 1 -24.19 24.80 59.00
CA MET A 1 -23.62 23.59 59.63
C MET A 1 -22.13 23.80 59.79
N ALA A 2 -21.52 23.33 60.89
CA ALA A 2 -20.06 23.40 61.04
C ALA A 2 -19.36 22.55 59.97
N LEU A 3 -18.23 23.04 59.43
CA LEU A 3 -17.42 22.31 58.47
C LEU A 3 -16.85 21.03 59.13
N LEU A 4 -16.86 19.92 58.41
CA LEU A 4 -16.29 18.67 58.90
C LEU A 4 -14.76 18.77 58.97
N THR A 5 -14.20 18.47 60.14
CA THR A 5 -12.75 18.49 60.38
C THR A 5 -12.15 17.09 60.29
N ASP A 6 -10.85 17.01 59.98
CA ASP A 6 -10.11 15.75 59.91
C ASP A 6 -10.17 14.97 61.22
N THR A 7 -10.01 15.66 62.36
CA THR A 7 -10.17 15.08 63.71
C THR A 7 -11.51 14.39 63.88
N LYS A 8 -12.59 15.02 63.42
CA LYS A 8 -13.95 14.47 63.51
C LYS A 8 -14.13 13.29 62.56
N ALA A 9 -13.59 13.37 61.35
CA ALA A 9 -13.63 12.28 60.37
C ALA A 9 -12.88 11.04 60.87
N ARG A 10 -11.65 11.18 61.41
CA ARG A 10 -10.89 10.08 62.04
C ARG A 10 -11.57 9.48 63.26
N SER A 11 -12.34 10.27 64.00
CA SER A 11 -13.04 9.81 65.19
C SER A 11 -14.34 9.03 64.90
N VAL A 12 -14.77 8.97 63.63
CA VAL A 12 -16.06 8.38 63.28
C VAL A 12 -16.07 6.89 63.62
N LYS A 13 -17.09 6.46 64.36
CA LYS A 13 -17.25 5.06 64.77
C LYS A 13 -17.83 4.22 63.62
N PRO A 14 -17.50 2.92 63.56
CA PRO A 14 -18.18 2.01 62.66
C PRO A 14 -19.71 2.07 62.86
N GLU A 15 -20.46 2.02 61.77
CA GLU A 15 -21.94 2.14 61.76
C GLU A 15 -22.49 3.43 62.40
N GLY A 16 -21.64 4.44 62.57
CA GLY A 16 -22.04 5.75 63.09
C GLY A 16 -22.99 6.49 62.16
N THR A 17 -23.54 7.61 62.66
CA THR A 17 -24.39 8.47 61.86
C THR A 17 -23.59 9.15 60.73
N PRO A 18 -24.17 9.29 59.52
CA PRO A 18 -23.52 10.01 58.43
C PRO A 18 -23.17 11.45 58.81
N LEU A 19 -21.94 11.86 58.55
CA LEU A 19 -21.44 13.19 58.88
C LEU A 19 -21.54 14.12 57.66
N ALA A 20 -22.34 15.17 57.75
CA ALA A 20 -22.40 16.19 56.71
C ALA A 20 -21.06 16.94 56.62
N HIS A 21 -20.59 17.22 55.40
CA HIS A 21 -19.37 18.00 55.17
C HIS A 21 -19.50 19.43 55.70
N GLY A 22 -20.71 20.00 55.70
CA GLY A 22 -20.99 21.35 56.21
C GLY A 22 -20.68 22.49 55.23
N GLY A 23 -19.71 22.32 54.32
CA GLY A 23 -19.32 23.34 53.33
C GLY A 23 -19.82 23.12 51.90
N VAL A 24 -20.32 21.93 51.57
CA VAL A 24 -20.89 21.62 50.24
C VAL A 24 -22.23 20.94 50.45
N THR A 25 -23.31 21.53 49.92
CA THR A 25 -24.66 21.03 50.12
C THR A 25 -24.78 19.59 49.64
N GLY A 26 -25.33 18.71 50.48
CA GLY A 26 -25.57 17.30 50.16
C GLY A 26 -24.33 16.40 50.18
N LEU A 27 -23.12 16.93 50.42
CA LEU A 27 -21.92 16.10 50.60
C LEU A 27 -21.89 15.53 52.02
N VAL A 28 -21.80 14.21 52.13
CA VAL A 28 -21.87 13.47 53.39
C VAL A 28 -20.82 12.36 53.40
N LEU A 29 -20.13 12.20 54.53
CA LEU A 29 -19.29 11.05 54.83
C LEU A 29 -20.15 9.97 55.50
N HIS A 30 -20.30 8.82 54.85
CA HIS A 30 -20.96 7.64 55.40
C HIS A 30 -19.92 6.74 56.08
N PRO A 31 -20.01 6.50 57.40
CA PRO A 31 -19.06 5.65 58.11
C PRO A 31 -19.01 4.23 57.55
N SER A 32 -17.81 3.65 57.54
CA SER A 32 -17.60 2.24 57.21
C SER A 32 -18.23 1.35 58.30
N PRO A 33 -18.83 0.19 57.97
CA PRO A 33 -19.33 -0.74 58.98
C PRO A 33 -18.20 -1.46 59.74
N SER A 34 -16.98 -1.48 59.20
CA SER A 34 -15.90 -2.33 59.72
C SER A 34 -14.74 -1.58 60.38
N HIS A 35 -14.45 -0.35 59.97
CA HIS A 35 -13.24 0.36 60.39
C HIS A 35 -13.54 1.77 60.90
N LYS A 36 -13.07 2.07 62.11
CA LYS A 36 -13.15 3.41 62.71
C LYS A 36 -12.33 4.39 61.88
N GLY A 37 -12.87 5.58 61.64
CA GLY A 37 -12.18 6.62 60.88
C GLY A 37 -12.11 6.36 59.38
N HIS A 38 -12.89 5.41 58.84
CA HIS A 38 -13.05 5.18 57.41
C HIS A 38 -14.51 5.40 57.00
N GLY A 39 -14.73 5.77 55.75
CA GLY A 39 -16.09 5.97 55.24
C GLY A 39 -16.13 6.27 53.76
N LYS A 40 -17.33 6.27 53.18
CA LYS A 40 -17.55 6.60 51.77
C LYS A 40 -18.08 8.02 51.63
N TRP A 41 -17.50 8.80 50.74
CA TRP A 41 -18.03 10.10 50.37
C TRP A 41 -19.21 9.94 49.42
N VAL A 42 -20.33 10.56 49.78
CA VAL A 42 -21.55 10.54 48.98
C VAL A 42 -22.07 11.96 48.81
N LEU A 43 -22.19 12.41 47.56
CA LEU A 43 -22.95 13.60 47.21
C LEU A 43 -24.40 13.22 46.93
N ARG A 44 -25.30 13.71 47.77
CA ARG A 44 -26.75 13.58 47.59
C ARG A 44 -27.29 14.77 46.81
N TYR A 45 -28.00 14.50 45.72
CA TYR A 45 -28.59 15.54 44.88
C TYR A 45 -29.91 15.08 44.27
N VAL A 46 -30.68 16.03 43.74
CA VAL A 46 -31.83 15.76 42.88
C VAL A 46 -31.36 15.96 41.45
N SER A 47 -31.52 14.93 40.61
CA SER A 47 -31.17 15.01 39.20
C SER A 47 -31.97 16.13 38.52
N PRO A 48 -31.32 17.08 37.83
CA PRO A 48 -32.05 18.11 37.09
C PRO A 48 -32.80 17.53 35.89
N VAL A 49 -32.37 16.37 35.38
CA VAL A 49 -32.96 15.65 34.24
C VAL A 49 -34.11 14.75 34.70
N SER A 50 -33.83 13.74 35.52
CA SER A 50 -34.84 12.73 35.92
C SER A 50 -35.74 13.16 37.08
N LYS A 51 -35.43 14.28 37.75
CA LYS A 51 -36.09 14.79 38.97
C LYS A 51 -36.08 13.82 40.17
N LYS A 52 -35.33 12.71 40.09
CA LYS A 52 -35.19 11.72 41.17
C LYS A 52 -34.02 12.06 42.09
N ARG A 53 -34.12 11.66 43.36
CA ARG A 53 -33.00 11.73 44.32
C ARG A 53 -31.94 10.70 43.95
N ARG A 54 -30.68 11.12 43.87
CA ARG A 54 -29.52 10.29 43.53
C ARG A 54 -28.36 10.53 44.48
N ASN A 55 -27.51 9.51 44.59
CA ASN A 55 -26.31 9.49 45.41
C ASN A 55 -25.10 9.23 44.51
N ALA A 56 -24.19 10.18 44.38
CA ALA A 56 -22.92 10.01 43.68
C ALA A 56 -21.81 9.69 44.68
N GLY A 57 -21.16 8.54 44.51
CA GLY A 57 -19.97 8.17 45.29
C GLY A 57 -18.74 8.93 44.81
N LEU A 58 -17.96 9.48 45.74
CA LEU A 58 -16.75 10.28 45.47
C LEU A 58 -15.48 9.62 46.05
N GLY A 59 -15.51 8.30 46.24
CA GLY A 59 -14.41 7.54 46.85
C GLY A 59 -14.55 7.38 48.36
N SER A 60 -13.47 6.92 49.00
CA SER A 60 -13.44 6.54 50.41
C SER A 60 -12.45 7.41 51.18
N TYR A 61 -12.78 7.79 52.40
CA TYR A 61 -11.85 8.39 53.36
C TYR A 61 -11.08 7.26 54.08
N PRO A 62 -9.76 7.39 54.31
CA PRO A 62 -8.92 8.57 54.03
C PRO A 62 -8.29 8.66 52.63
N ASP A 63 -8.47 7.67 51.74
CA ASP A 63 -7.86 7.66 50.40
C ASP A 63 -8.21 8.91 49.56
N ILE A 64 -9.43 9.42 49.73
CA ILE A 64 -9.88 10.72 49.25
C ILE A 64 -10.07 11.63 50.46
N SER A 65 -9.26 12.68 50.50
CA SER A 65 -9.28 13.68 51.57
C SER A 65 -10.58 14.48 51.59
N ILE A 66 -10.86 15.15 52.73
CA ILE A 66 -12.02 16.05 52.86
C ILE A 66 -11.98 17.15 51.78
N ALA A 67 -10.79 17.68 51.48
CA ALA A 67 -10.60 18.73 50.49
C ALA A 67 -10.87 18.25 49.06
N GLU A 68 -10.34 17.09 48.68
CA GLU A 68 -10.57 16.49 47.34
C GLU A 68 -12.05 16.12 47.15
N ALA A 69 -12.69 15.52 48.17
CA ALA A 69 -14.12 15.23 48.13
C ALA A 69 -14.95 16.52 47.95
N ALA A 70 -14.58 17.61 48.62
CA ALA A 70 -15.23 18.91 48.47
C ALA A 70 -15.02 19.54 47.09
N GLN A 71 -13.85 19.35 46.48
CA GLN A 71 -13.58 19.82 45.11
C GLN A 71 -14.41 19.03 44.08
N GLN A 72 -14.39 17.70 44.15
CA GLN A 72 -15.18 16.84 43.27
C GLN A 72 -16.69 17.11 43.42
N ALA A 73 -17.17 17.30 44.65
CA ALA A 73 -18.57 17.62 44.90
C ALA A 73 -18.97 19.00 44.35
N ARG A 74 -18.07 19.98 44.38
CA ARG A 74 -18.31 21.32 43.79
C ARG A 74 -18.43 21.26 42.27
N LEU A 75 -17.54 20.52 41.60
CA LEU A 75 -17.63 20.29 40.15
C LEU A 75 -18.96 19.64 39.76
N MET A 76 -19.40 18.62 40.51
CA MET A 76 -20.71 17.99 40.27
C MET A 76 -21.87 18.96 40.55
N ARG A 77 -21.76 19.84 41.55
CA ARG A 77 -22.77 20.88 41.83
C ARG A 77 -22.88 21.91 40.72
N GLU A 78 -21.75 22.28 40.11
CA GLU A 78 -21.72 23.16 38.95
C GLU A 78 -22.40 22.51 37.73
N GLN A 79 -22.14 21.23 37.46
CA GLN A 79 -22.84 20.47 36.42
C GLN A 79 -24.36 20.45 36.66
N ILE A 80 -24.79 20.22 37.90
CA ILE A 80 -26.21 20.24 38.28
C ILE A 80 -26.83 21.62 38.06
N ALA A 81 -26.11 22.71 38.38
CA ALA A 81 -26.57 24.07 38.19
C ALA A 81 -26.77 24.40 36.69
N HIS A 82 -25.96 23.81 35.81
CA HIS A 82 -26.12 23.88 34.35
C HIS A 82 -27.17 22.90 33.79
N GLY A 83 -27.98 22.27 34.65
CA GLY A 83 -29.06 21.38 34.23
C GLY A 83 -28.62 19.97 33.81
N GLN A 84 -27.37 19.59 34.05
CA GLN A 84 -26.82 18.29 33.67
C GLN A 84 -26.78 17.32 34.86
N ASP A 85 -27.01 16.02 34.64
CA ASP A 85 -26.87 14.99 35.68
C ASP A 85 -25.42 14.43 35.68
N PRO A 86 -24.62 14.63 36.75
CA PRO A 86 -23.23 14.16 36.82
C PRO A 86 -23.05 12.66 36.63
N LEU A 87 -24.01 11.84 37.07
CA LEU A 87 -23.92 10.39 36.92
C LEU A 87 -24.29 9.95 35.50
N GLU A 88 -25.15 10.69 34.80
CA GLU A 88 -25.43 10.45 33.37
C GLU A 88 -24.26 10.90 32.50
N ILE A 89 -23.59 12.02 32.83
CA ILE A 89 -22.35 12.44 32.15
C ILE A 89 -21.30 11.33 32.27
N LYS A 90 -21.02 10.86 33.49
CA LYS A 90 -20.06 9.77 33.72
C LYS A 90 -20.45 8.47 33.00
N ALA A 91 -21.75 8.13 32.99
CA ALA A 91 -22.22 6.95 32.28
C ALA A 91 -22.04 7.09 30.77
N ASN A 92 -22.39 8.24 30.19
CA ASN A 92 -22.25 8.55 28.77
C ASN A 92 -20.77 8.61 28.33
N GLU A 93 -19.87 9.10 29.19
CA GLU A 93 -18.42 9.02 28.93
C GLU A 93 -17.90 7.58 28.94
N ALA A 94 -18.44 6.72 29.82
CA ALA A 94 -18.08 5.31 29.88
C ALA A 94 -18.67 4.48 28.71
N THR A 95 -19.78 4.90 28.11
CA THR A 95 -20.38 4.29 26.91
C THR A 95 -19.92 4.92 25.59
N LYS A 96 -19.09 5.97 25.60
CA LYS A 96 -18.48 6.45 24.35
C LYS A 96 -17.68 5.30 23.74
N PRO A 97 -17.94 4.92 22.47
CA PRO A 97 -17.17 3.87 21.83
C PRO A 97 -15.71 4.27 21.86
N ARG A 98 -14.84 3.36 22.32
CA ARG A 98 -13.39 3.57 22.32
C ARG A 98 -12.97 3.90 20.89
N MET A 99 -12.41 5.09 20.70
CA MET A 99 -11.88 5.48 19.39
C MET A 99 -10.75 4.53 19.01
N PRO A 100 -10.78 3.92 17.81
CA PRO A 100 -9.74 2.99 17.41
C PRO A 100 -8.41 3.71 17.29
N LEU A 101 -7.33 3.01 17.61
CA LEU A 101 -5.99 3.48 17.31
C LEU A 101 -5.77 3.45 15.80
N LEU A 102 -4.88 4.30 15.27
CA LEU A 102 -4.59 4.34 13.84
C LEU A 102 -4.23 2.96 13.29
N LYS A 103 -3.40 2.21 14.02
CA LYS A 103 -2.98 0.86 13.61
C LYS A 103 -4.16 -0.11 13.56
N GLU A 104 -5.07 -0.04 14.52
CA GLU A 104 -6.27 -0.88 14.57
C GLU A 104 -7.15 -0.57 13.36
N ALA A 105 -7.49 0.70 13.15
CA ALA A 105 -8.29 1.14 12.01
C ALA A 105 -7.64 0.79 10.66
N ALA A 106 -6.32 0.96 10.51
CA ALA A 106 -5.60 0.58 9.31
C ALA A 106 -5.64 -0.93 9.04
N THR A 107 -5.61 -1.75 10.10
CA THR A 107 -5.71 -3.21 9.99
C THR A 107 -7.12 -3.63 9.61
N THR A 108 -8.15 -3.02 10.22
CA THR A 108 -9.56 -3.28 9.86
C THR A 108 -9.83 -2.91 8.40
N LEU A 109 -9.47 -1.69 7.99
CA LEU A 109 -9.63 -1.25 6.60
C LEU A 109 -8.85 -2.16 5.63
N HIS A 110 -7.65 -2.60 6.01
CA HIS A 110 -6.86 -3.50 5.18
C HIS A 110 -7.58 -4.83 4.93
N GLU A 111 -8.17 -5.45 5.95
CA GLU A 111 -8.94 -6.68 5.77
C GLU A 111 -10.23 -6.46 4.96
N GLU A 112 -10.89 -5.29 5.07
CA GLU A 112 -12.04 -4.93 4.23
C GLU A 112 -11.67 -4.76 2.74
N LEU A 113 -10.51 -4.16 2.44
CA LEU A 113 -10.06 -3.92 1.06
C LEU A 113 -9.44 -5.15 0.41
N LYS A 114 -8.87 -6.06 1.20
CA LYS A 114 -8.09 -7.22 0.74
C LYS A 114 -8.84 -8.13 -0.24
N PRO A 115 -10.14 -8.46 -0.08
CA PRO A 115 -10.89 -9.23 -1.06
C PRO A 115 -10.96 -8.55 -2.45
N GLY A 116 -10.90 -7.22 -2.50
CA GLY A 116 -10.92 -6.46 -3.76
C GLY A 116 -9.59 -6.46 -4.50
N TRP A 117 -8.49 -6.83 -3.86
CA TRP A 117 -7.16 -6.82 -4.48
C TRP A 117 -6.81 -8.16 -5.12
N LYS A 118 -6.67 -8.16 -6.45
CA LYS A 118 -6.24 -9.34 -7.21
C LYS A 118 -4.78 -9.76 -6.96
N ASN A 119 -3.95 -8.87 -6.42
CA ASN A 119 -2.52 -9.10 -6.25
C ASN A 119 -2.15 -9.17 -4.77
N ALA A 120 -1.81 -10.37 -4.29
CA ALA A 120 -1.43 -10.61 -2.90
C ALA A 120 -0.19 -9.79 -2.47
N LYS A 121 0.79 -9.58 -3.36
CA LYS A 121 1.97 -8.74 -3.08
C LYS A 121 1.56 -7.28 -2.88
N HIS A 122 0.58 -6.79 -3.63
CA HIS A 122 0.02 -5.45 -3.43
C HIS A 122 -0.67 -5.34 -2.07
N ALA A 123 -1.51 -6.32 -1.72
CA ALA A 123 -2.19 -6.36 -0.43
C ALA A 123 -1.19 -6.32 0.73
N GLN A 124 -0.13 -7.12 0.67
CA GLN A 124 0.91 -7.13 1.69
C GLN A 124 1.71 -5.82 1.71
N GLN A 125 2.06 -5.28 0.54
CA GLN A 125 2.78 -4.00 0.44
C GLN A 125 1.94 -2.84 0.99
N TRP A 126 0.61 -2.92 0.93
CA TRP A 126 -0.28 -1.89 1.45
C TRP A 126 -0.08 -1.68 2.94
N ILE A 127 -0.22 -2.75 3.73
CA ILE A 127 -0.07 -2.66 5.18
C ILE A 127 1.40 -2.51 5.59
N ASN A 128 2.33 -3.21 4.94
CA ASN A 128 3.75 -3.18 5.32
C ASN A 128 4.36 -1.78 5.28
N THR A 129 3.99 -0.93 4.33
CA THR A 129 4.52 0.44 4.33
C THR A 129 3.97 1.28 5.49
N LEU A 130 2.73 1.03 5.92
CA LEU A 130 2.22 1.72 7.10
C LEU A 130 2.94 1.20 8.35
N THR A 131 3.19 -0.11 8.43
CA THR A 131 4.01 -0.73 9.49
C THR A 131 5.42 -0.17 9.55
N GLU A 132 6.06 0.05 8.40
CA GLU A 132 7.43 0.55 8.32
C GLU A 132 7.52 2.05 8.64
N TYR A 133 6.63 2.87 8.08
CA TYR A 133 6.79 4.34 8.11
C TYR A 133 5.87 5.05 9.10
N ALA A 134 4.62 4.58 9.29
CA ALA A 134 3.61 5.31 10.05
C ALA A 134 3.39 4.76 11.46
N PHE A 135 3.24 3.45 11.61
CA PHE A 135 2.89 2.82 12.89
C PHE A 135 3.91 3.07 14.02
N PRO A 136 5.24 3.14 13.76
CA PRO A 136 6.20 3.44 14.82
C PRO A 136 6.02 4.83 15.46
N LEU A 137 5.45 5.78 14.71
CA LEU A 137 5.30 7.17 15.16
C LEU A 137 3.90 7.49 15.66
N ILE A 138 2.87 7.02 14.95
CA ILE A 138 1.47 7.43 15.17
C ILE A 138 0.51 6.24 15.27
N GLY A 139 1.00 5.00 15.23
CA GLY A 139 0.16 3.81 15.20
C GLY A 139 -0.67 3.59 16.47
N THR A 140 -0.15 4.03 17.61
CA THR A 140 -0.81 3.93 18.93
C THR A 140 -1.64 5.15 19.28
N MET A 141 -1.75 6.14 18.39
CA MET A 141 -2.58 7.32 18.60
C MET A 141 -4.04 7.00 18.22
N PRO A 142 -5.02 7.41 19.03
CA PRO A 142 -6.43 7.41 18.65
C PRO A 142 -6.67 8.23 17.38
N ILE A 143 -7.53 7.74 16.47
CA ILE A 143 -7.79 8.40 15.17
C ILE A 143 -8.28 9.85 15.32
N ASP A 144 -9.10 10.13 16.33
CA ASP A 144 -9.64 11.47 16.63
C ASP A 144 -8.57 12.47 17.08
N GLN A 145 -7.41 11.99 17.52
CA GLN A 145 -6.28 12.82 17.98
C GLN A 145 -5.22 13.06 16.90
N ILE A 146 -5.39 12.48 15.71
CA ILE A 146 -4.43 12.65 14.62
C ILE A 146 -4.61 14.01 13.96
N GLN A 147 -3.52 14.76 13.90
CA GLN A 147 -3.46 16.10 13.34
C GLN A 147 -2.56 16.11 12.10
N PRO A 148 -2.69 17.11 11.21
CA PRO A 148 -1.87 17.22 10.01
C PRO A 148 -0.37 17.18 10.29
N ARG A 149 0.08 17.78 11.42
CA ARG A 149 1.49 17.77 11.84
C ARG A 149 2.04 16.35 12.03
N HIS A 150 1.26 15.44 12.63
CA HIS A 150 1.70 14.07 12.89
C HIS A 150 1.92 13.32 11.57
N ILE A 151 1.05 13.55 10.57
CA ILE A 151 1.20 12.99 9.23
C ILE A 151 2.40 13.60 8.51
N ALA A 152 2.62 14.91 8.66
CA ALA A 152 3.80 15.57 8.11
C ALA A 152 5.08 14.98 8.70
N ASP A 153 5.12 14.71 10.00
CA ASP A 153 6.28 14.12 10.69
C ASP A 153 6.59 12.69 10.19
N VAL A 154 5.55 11.89 9.89
CA VAL A 154 5.71 10.58 9.24
C VAL A 154 6.30 10.70 7.84
N LEU A 155 5.85 11.69 7.07
CA LEU A 155 6.22 11.83 5.66
C LEU A 155 7.57 12.53 5.46
N ARG A 156 7.92 13.50 6.32
CA ARG A 156 9.08 14.39 6.14
C ARG A 156 10.40 13.64 5.91
N PRO A 157 10.75 12.57 6.65
CA PRO A 157 12.01 11.85 6.45
C PRO A 157 12.14 11.15 5.09
N ILE A 158 11.02 10.90 4.41
CA ILE A 158 10.99 10.18 3.12
C ILE A 158 10.51 11.06 1.96
N TRP A 159 10.08 12.29 2.26
CA TRP A 159 9.29 13.11 1.35
C TRP A 159 10.04 13.50 0.08
N LEU A 160 11.32 13.84 0.21
CA LEU A 160 12.16 14.22 -0.93
C LEU A 160 12.98 13.04 -1.44
N ASP A 161 13.60 12.27 -0.54
CA ASP A 161 14.53 11.19 -0.89
C ASP A 161 13.82 9.96 -1.47
N LYS A 162 12.64 9.62 -0.95
CA LYS A 162 11.84 8.45 -1.36
C LYS A 162 10.44 8.87 -1.76
N ALA A 163 10.35 9.85 -2.66
CA ALA A 163 9.10 10.53 -2.97
C ALA A 163 7.93 9.62 -3.41
N GLU A 164 8.19 8.56 -4.18
CA GLU A 164 7.19 7.56 -4.55
C GLU A 164 6.66 6.79 -3.33
N THR A 165 7.55 6.39 -2.42
CA THR A 165 7.17 5.76 -1.15
C THR A 165 6.38 6.72 -0.28
N ALA A 166 6.80 7.98 -0.19
CA ALA A 166 6.09 9.01 0.56
C ALA A 166 4.67 9.25 0.01
N GLY A 167 4.52 9.32 -1.31
CA GLY A 167 3.22 9.41 -1.98
C GLY A 167 2.31 8.23 -1.64
N ARG A 168 2.85 7.00 -1.64
CA ARG A 168 2.09 5.80 -1.25
C ARG A 168 1.68 5.82 0.22
N VAL A 169 2.59 6.18 1.13
CA VAL A 169 2.30 6.30 2.57
C VAL A 169 1.20 7.35 2.79
N LYS A 170 1.31 8.52 2.17
CA LYS A 170 0.28 9.58 2.23
C LYS A 170 -1.07 9.07 1.74
N GLN A 171 -1.13 8.42 0.57
CA GLN A 171 -2.37 7.89 0.01
C GLN A 171 -3.03 6.85 0.95
N ARG A 172 -2.21 6.00 1.58
CA ARG A 172 -2.68 4.96 2.50
C ARG A 172 -3.19 5.55 3.80
N LEU A 173 -2.47 6.50 4.39
CA LEU A 173 -2.93 7.26 5.55
C LEU A 173 -4.23 8.01 5.26
N HIS A 174 -4.35 8.62 4.08
CA HIS A 174 -5.60 9.26 3.66
C HIS A 174 -6.76 8.27 3.65
N ALA A 175 -6.56 7.05 3.10
CA ALA A 175 -7.60 6.03 3.09
C ALA A 175 -8.04 5.62 4.51
N VAL A 176 -7.09 5.45 5.43
CA VAL A 176 -7.37 5.12 6.85
C VAL A 176 -8.16 6.24 7.53
N MET A 177 -7.74 7.49 7.36
CA MET A 177 -8.44 8.63 7.97
C MET A 177 -9.81 8.88 7.34
N ALA A 178 -9.97 8.68 6.03
CA ALA A 178 -11.26 8.76 5.35
C ALA A 178 -12.22 7.66 5.83
N TRP A 179 -11.72 6.44 6.05
CA TRP A 179 -12.49 5.36 6.67
C TRP A 179 -12.93 5.73 8.10
N GLY A 180 -12.02 6.29 8.89
CA GLY A 180 -12.35 6.78 10.24
C GLY A 180 -13.41 7.87 10.22
N TRP A 181 -13.33 8.80 9.27
CA TRP A 181 -14.32 9.87 9.10
C TRP A 181 -15.70 9.32 8.70
N ALA A 182 -15.75 8.35 7.77
CA ALA A 182 -17.00 7.70 7.38
C ALA A 182 -17.70 6.97 8.53
N HIS A 183 -16.93 6.45 9.50
CA HIS A 183 -17.44 5.81 10.71
C HIS A 183 -17.67 6.79 11.87
N SER A 184 -17.56 8.10 11.63
CA SER A 184 -17.68 9.15 12.66
C SER A 184 -16.65 9.03 13.80
N TYR A 185 -15.52 8.36 13.59
CA TYR A 185 -14.41 8.29 14.54
C TYR A 185 -13.55 9.55 14.53
N CYS A 186 -13.57 10.32 13.45
CA CYS A 186 -13.00 11.66 13.39
C CYS A 186 -13.91 12.58 12.59
N GLN A 187 -13.70 13.90 12.72
CA GLN A 187 -14.55 14.89 12.07
C GLN A 187 -14.03 15.39 10.72
N SER A 188 -12.79 15.05 10.37
CA SER A 188 -12.15 15.45 9.11
C SER A 188 -10.98 14.53 8.78
N ASN A 189 -10.49 14.62 7.54
CA ASN A 189 -9.28 13.95 7.12
C ASN A 189 -8.06 14.91 7.18
N PRO A 190 -7.20 14.82 8.21
CA PRO A 190 -6.05 15.71 8.35
C PRO A 190 -4.99 15.54 7.25
N VAL A 191 -5.06 14.47 6.44
CA VAL A 191 -4.13 14.23 5.33
C VAL A 191 -4.34 15.21 4.18
N ASP A 192 -5.54 15.79 4.06
CA ASP A 192 -5.91 16.70 2.96
C ASP A 192 -5.04 17.96 2.95
N VAL A 193 -4.76 18.49 4.15
CA VAL A 193 -4.01 19.73 4.33
C VAL A 193 -2.51 19.51 4.57
N VAL A 194 -2.04 18.26 4.69
CA VAL A 194 -0.62 17.96 4.99
C VAL A 194 0.35 18.51 3.93
N GLY A 195 -0.14 18.73 2.70
CA GLY A 195 0.66 19.32 1.62
C GLY A 195 1.17 20.73 1.97
N HIS A 196 0.46 21.47 2.81
CA HIS A 196 0.88 22.81 3.27
C HIS A 196 2.01 22.77 4.30
N LEU A 197 2.28 21.60 4.91
CA LEU A 197 3.33 21.41 5.92
C LEU A 197 4.60 20.76 5.37
N LEU A 198 4.60 20.42 4.08
CA LEU A 198 5.68 19.70 3.42
C LEU A 198 6.22 20.53 2.25
N PRO A 199 7.53 20.47 1.97
CA PRO A 199 8.10 21.22 0.86
C PRO A 199 7.54 20.73 -0.47
N LEU A 200 7.52 21.61 -1.48
CA LEU A 200 7.03 21.26 -2.80
C LEU A 200 7.85 20.11 -3.37
N GLN A 201 7.15 19.06 -3.80
CA GLN A 201 7.74 17.96 -4.54
C GLN A 201 7.96 18.37 -6.00
N PRO A 202 9.13 18.12 -6.61
CA PRO A 202 9.28 18.24 -8.06
C PRO A 202 8.19 17.45 -8.79
N GLY A 203 7.68 17.99 -9.89
CA GLY A 203 6.63 17.35 -10.67
C GLY A 203 6.96 15.91 -11.06
N LYS A 204 5.95 15.04 -11.19
CA LYS A 204 6.13 13.62 -11.56
C LYS A 204 6.95 13.44 -12.84
N THR A 205 6.83 14.35 -13.79
CA THR A 205 7.59 14.35 -15.05
C THR A 205 9.09 14.56 -14.83
N VAL A 206 9.47 15.41 -13.88
CA VAL A 206 10.88 15.65 -13.51
C VAL A 206 11.48 14.45 -12.76
N ARG A 207 10.65 13.69 -12.04
CA ARG A 207 11.06 12.55 -11.22
C ARG A 207 11.04 11.21 -11.95
N THR A 208 10.21 11.09 -12.98
CA THR A 208 10.09 9.86 -13.76
C THR A 208 11.33 9.72 -14.64
N GLN A 209 12.37 9.09 -14.09
CA GLN A 209 13.49 8.67 -14.94
C GLN A 209 13.00 7.58 -15.87
N HIS A 210 13.15 7.79 -17.18
CA HIS A 210 12.91 6.74 -18.16
C HIS A 210 13.73 5.49 -17.80
N GLN A 211 13.14 4.32 -18.02
CA GLN A 211 13.82 3.04 -17.83
C GLN A 211 14.94 2.96 -18.88
N PRO A 212 16.23 2.88 -18.47
CA PRO A 212 17.34 2.88 -19.42
C PRO A 212 17.20 1.79 -20.46
N ALA A 213 17.40 2.17 -21.71
CA ALA A 213 17.27 1.32 -22.88
C ALA A 213 18.64 1.14 -23.54
N MET A 214 18.87 -0.02 -24.12
CA MET A 214 20.04 -0.21 -24.97
C MET A 214 19.76 0.46 -26.32
N PRO A 215 20.64 1.32 -26.86
CA PRO A 215 20.48 1.81 -28.24
C PRO A 215 20.28 0.62 -29.17
N TRP A 216 19.28 0.67 -30.04
CA TRP A 216 18.89 -0.50 -30.83
C TRP A 216 20.04 -0.98 -31.72
N GLN A 217 20.92 -0.08 -32.14
CA GLN A 217 22.14 -0.33 -32.92
C GLN A 217 23.13 -1.26 -32.19
N ASP A 218 23.18 -1.23 -30.86
CA ASP A 218 24.11 -2.01 -30.05
C ASP A 218 23.58 -3.43 -29.77
N ILE A 219 22.27 -3.64 -29.89
CA ILE A 219 21.61 -4.91 -29.55
C ILE A 219 22.22 -6.10 -30.30
N PRO A 220 22.49 -6.05 -31.62
CA PRO A 220 23.08 -7.19 -32.32
C PRO A 220 24.44 -7.60 -31.74
N SER A 221 25.29 -6.62 -31.42
CA SER A 221 26.60 -6.87 -30.78
C SER A 221 26.43 -7.47 -29.38
N PHE A 222 25.47 -6.96 -28.61
CA PHE A 222 25.16 -7.48 -27.27
C PHE A 222 24.67 -8.93 -27.32
N VAL A 223 23.70 -9.23 -28.19
CA VAL A 223 23.16 -10.59 -28.38
C VAL A 223 24.28 -11.53 -28.84
N ALA A 224 25.08 -11.10 -29.81
CA ALA A 224 26.21 -11.85 -30.33
C ALA A 224 27.43 -11.90 -29.39
N LYS A 225 27.38 -11.35 -28.18
CA LYS A 225 28.45 -11.51 -27.17
C LYS A 225 27.95 -12.23 -25.93
N GLN A 226 26.75 -11.88 -25.47
CA GLN A 226 26.24 -12.26 -24.15
C GLN A 226 25.21 -13.39 -24.19
N MET A 227 24.75 -13.80 -25.38
CA MET A 227 23.64 -14.75 -25.51
C MET A 227 23.97 -16.06 -26.22
N HIS A 228 25.20 -16.55 -26.03
CA HIS A 228 25.70 -17.80 -26.66
C HIS A 228 25.43 -19.07 -25.86
N HIS A 229 24.86 -18.95 -24.66
CA HIS A 229 24.58 -20.10 -23.78
C HIS A 229 23.07 -20.40 -23.78
N PRO A 230 22.54 -21.11 -24.80
CA PRO A 230 21.10 -21.35 -24.92
C PRO A 230 20.53 -22.26 -23.82
N ASN A 231 21.39 -22.97 -23.08
CA ASN A 231 20.98 -23.80 -21.94
C ASN A 231 20.79 -22.97 -20.66
N ASP A 232 21.23 -21.71 -20.63
CA ASP A 232 20.92 -20.79 -19.53
C ASP A 232 19.51 -20.23 -19.73
N VAL A 233 18.60 -20.61 -18.83
CA VAL A 233 17.20 -20.21 -18.85
C VAL A 233 17.03 -18.69 -18.76
N THR A 234 17.91 -17.99 -18.05
CA THR A 234 17.86 -16.52 -17.92
C THR A 234 18.19 -15.85 -19.25
N ILE A 235 19.22 -16.35 -19.94
CA ILE A 235 19.62 -15.87 -21.27
C ILE A 235 18.51 -16.16 -22.28
N ALA A 236 17.94 -17.37 -22.25
CA ALA A 236 16.84 -17.75 -23.14
C ALA A 236 15.60 -16.87 -22.92
N ALA A 237 15.22 -16.61 -21.66
CA ALA A 237 14.13 -15.70 -21.34
C ALA A 237 14.40 -14.28 -21.85
N LEU A 238 15.61 -13.75 -21.66
CA LEU A 238 15.97 -12.42 -22.17
C LEU A 238 15.96 -12.37 -23.71
N GLN A 239 16.43 -13.42 -24.39
CA GLN A 239 16.36 -13.53 -25.85
C GLN A 239 14.92 -13.47 -26.34
N LEU A 240 14.01 -14.25 -25.75
CA LEU A 240 12.61 -14.22 -26.14
C LEU A 240 12.01 -12.83 -25.91
N LEU A 241 12.34 -12.19 -24.77
CA LEU A 241 11.90 -10.83 -24.46
C LEU A 241 12.29 -9.84 -25.55
N ILE A 242 13.57 -9.83 -25.96
CA ILE A 242 14.06 -8.92 -26.99
C ILE A 242 13.37 -9.21 -28.33
N LEU A 243 13.30 -10.48 -28.73
CA LEU A 243 12.72 -10.89 -30.03
C LEU A 243 11.22 -10.59 -30.14
N THR A 244 10.48 -10.61 -29.02
CA THR A 244 9.02 -10.43 -29.00
C THR A 244 8.58 -9.04 -28.55
N ALA A 245 9.50 -8.24 -28.00
CA ALA A 245 9.22 -7.01 -27.27
C ALA A 245 8.18 -7.18 -26.14
N ALA A 246 7.99 -8.39 -25.61
CA ALA A 246 7.08 -8.65 -24.50
C ALA A 246 7.60 -8.05 -23.17
N ARG A 247 6.72 -7.91 -22.17
CA ARG A 247 7.13 -7.44 -20.84
C ARG A 247 7.83 -8.57 -20.07
N SER A 248 8.75 -8.20 -19.17
CA SER A 248 9.48 -9.19 -18.36
C SER A 248 8.55 -10.16 -17.60
N GLY A 249 7.45 -9.68 -17.03
CA GLY A 249 6.49 -10.57 -16.34
C GLY A 249 5.76 -11.54 -17.28
N GLU A 250 5.47 -11.12 -18.51
CA GLU A 250 4.83 -11.96 -19.54
C GLU A 250 5.79 -13.11 -19.93
N VAL A 251 7.07 -12.80 -20.13
CA VAL A 251 8.10 -13.77 -20.50
C VAL A 251 8.44 -14.72 -19.34
N ARG A 252 8.66 -14.20 -18.13
CA ARG A 252 9.06 -15.05 -16.98
C ARG A 252 8.00 -16.10 -16.64
N GLY A 253 6.72 -15.76 -16.74
CA GLY A 253 5.60 -16.67 -16.50
C GLY A 253 5.08 -17.39 -17.74
N ALA A 254 5.79 -17.32 -18.89
CA ALA A 254 5.33 -17.91 -20.14
C ALA A 254 5.09 -19.43 -19.99
N MET A 255 3.92 -19.89 -20.46
CA MET A 255 3.51 -21.30 -20.36
C MET A 255 3.44 -21.93 -21.74
N TRP A 256 3.79 -23.22 -21.87
CA TRP A 256 3.76 -23.94 -23.14
C TRP A 256 2.38 -23.93 -23.81
N SER A 257 1.29 -23.94 -23.03
CA SER A 257 -0.08 -23.87 -23.53
C SER A 257 -0.42 -22.56 -24.27
N GLU A 258 0.40 -21.52 -24.13
CA GLU A 258 0.19 -20.23 -24.79
C GLU A 258 0.81 -20.16 -26.18
N PHE A 259 1.69 -21.12 -26.53
CA PHE A 259 2.43 -21.12 -27.78
C PHE A 259 1.82 -22.10 -28.78
N ASP A 260 1.29 -21.56 -29.88
CA ASP A 260 1.02 -22.33 -31.08
C ASP A 260 2.28 -22.31 -31.97
N MET A 261 3.07 -23.37 -31.84
CA MET A 261 4.33 -23.53 -32.59
C MET A 261 4.10 -23.78 -34.09
N LYS A 262 2.91 -24.23 -34.51
CA LYS A 262 2.56 -24.45 -35.92
C LYS A 262 2.13 -23.14 -36.58
N ALA A 263 1.24 -22.40 -35.94
CA ALA A 263 0.81 -21.09 -36.42
C ALA A 263 1.87 -19.98 -36.18
N ALA A 264 2.92 -20.30 -35.42
CA ALA A 264 3.96 -19.38 -34.99
C ALA A 264 3.38 -18.17 -34.23
N ILE A 265 2.57 -18.44 -33.21
CA ILE A 265 1.88 -17.43 -32.40
C ILE A 265 2.09 -17.73 -30.93
N TRP A 266 2.37 -16.69 -30.14
CA TRP A 266 2.26 -16.71 -28.69
C TRP A 266 1.05 -15.88 -28.27
N THR A 267 0.08 -16.50 -27.59
CA THR A 267 -1.15 -15.85 -27.15
C THR A 267 -1.12 -15.62 -25.64
N LEU A 268 -0.95 -14.37 -25.23
CA LEU A 268 -1.04 -13.96 -23.84
C LEU A 268 -2.51 -13.73 -23.46
N PRO A 269 -3.05 -14.49 -22.50
CA PRO A 269 -4.45 -14.37 -22.12
C PRO A 269 -4.69 -13.09 -21.30
N ALA A 270 -5.93 -12.60 -21.28
CA ALA A 270 -6.29 -11.31 -20.69
C ALA A 270 -5.92 -11.21 -19.20
N GLU A 271 -5.96 -12.32 -18.48
CA GLU A 271 -5.65 -12.42 -17.06
C GLU A 271 -4.18 -12.11 -16.75
N ARG A 272 -3.28 -12.37 -17.72
CA ARG A 272 -1.84 -12.09 -17.60
C ARG A 272 -1.46 -10.71 -18.14
N MET A 273 -2.38 -10.05 -18.84
CA MET A 273 -2.14 -8.77 -19.51
C MET A 273 -2.48 -7.58 -18.61
N LYS A 274 -1.56 -6.60 -18.54
CA LYS A 274 -1.78 -5.35 -17.78
C LYS A 274 -3.03 -4.60 -18.24
N ALA A 275 -3.33 -4.63 -19.53
CA ALA A 275 -4.49 -3.98 -20.14
C ALA A 275 -5.79 -4.81 -20.06
N LYS A 276 -5.75 -6.03 -19.48
CA LYS A 276 -6.88 -6.97 -19.40
C LYS A 276 -7.52 -7.31 -20.76
N GLN A 277 -6.71 -7.30 -21.82
CA GLN A 277 -7.11 -7.73 -23.16
C GLN A 277 -6.08 -8.77 -23.62
N ALA A 278 -6.55 -9.84 -24.24
CA ALA A 278 -5.66 -10.87 -24.78
C ALA A 278 -4.75 -10.26 -25.86
N HIS A 279 -3.51 -10.72 -25.92
CA HIS A 279 -2.51 -10.20 -26.86
C HIS A 279 -1.84 -11.33 -27.61
N ARG A 280 -1.91 -11.30 -28.93
CA ARG A 280 -1.21 -12.27 -29.78
C ARG A 280 0.09 -11.65 -30.29
N ILE A 281 1.17 -12.41 -30.18
CA ILE A 281 2.50 -12.04 -30.62
C ILE A 281 2.91 -13.01 -31.73
N PRO A 282 3.20 -12.53 -32.95
CA PRO A 282 3.72 -13.40 -34.00
C PRO A 282 5.18 -13.77 -33.68
N LEU A 283 5.49 -15.06 -33.78
CA LEU A 283 6.82 -15.59 -33.47
C LEU A 283 7.70 -15.60 -34.72
N CYS A 284 8.86 -14.96 -34.61
CA CYS A 284 9.90 -15.01 -35.64
C CYS A 284 10.62 -16.37 -35.64
N LYS A 285 11.35 -16.68 -36.72
CA LYS A 285 12.13 -17.92 -36.88
C LYS A 285 13.12 -18.14 -35.72
N GLN A 286 13.76 -17.06 -35.26
CA GLN A 286 14.70 -17.04 -34.14
C GLN A 286 14.00 -17.45 -32.83
N ALA A 287 12.82 -16.89 -32.55
CA ALA A 287 12.04 -17.23 -31.35
C ALA A 287 11.57 -18.70 -31.39
N LEU A 288 11.11 -19.19 -32.53
CA LEU A 288 10.73 -20.60 -32.68
C LEU A 288 11.92 -21.54 -32.44
N ARG A 289 13.12 -21.21 -32.97
CA ARG A 289 14.34 -21.99 -32.73
C ARG A 289 14.73 -22.00 -31.26
N LEU A 290 14.61 -20.86 -30.58
CA LEU A 290 14.85 -20.74 -29.15
C LEU A 290 13.88 -21.62 -28.35
N LEU A 291 12.58 -21.51 -28.60
CA LEU A 291 11.54 -22.30 -27.93
C LEU A 291 11.76 -23.79 -28.13
N LYS A 292 12.11 -24.24 -29.35
CA LYS A 292 12.44 -25.67 -29.59
C LYS A 292 13.57 -26.19 -28.70
N LYS A 293 14.55 -25.35 -28.34
CA LYS A 293 15.65 -25.75 -27.41
C LYS A 293 15.21 -25.82 -25.94
N GLN A 294 14.19 -25.05 -25.57
CA GLN A 294 13.63 -25.08 -24.21
C GLN A 294 12.59 -26.20 -24.02
N HIS A 295 12.08 -26.76 -25.12
CA HIS A 295 11.06 -27.79 -25.08
C HIS A 295 11.56 -29.04 -24.34
N GLY A 296 10.69 -29.60 -23.50
CA GLY A 296 11.01 -30.78 -22.69
C GLY A 296 11.76 -30.51 -21.37
N GLN A 297 12.28 -29.29 -21.15
CA GLN A 297 12.96 -28.96 -19.89
C GLN A 297 12.00 -28.84 -18.70
N HIS A 298 10.73 -28.52 -18.96
CA HIS A 298 9.68 -28.44 -17.95
C HIS A 298 8.28 -28.59 -18.58
N LYS A 299 7.32 -29.15 -17.82
CA LYS A 299 5.99 -29.51 -18.34
C LYS A 299 5.09 -28.32 -18.62
N VAL A 300 5.16 -27.28 -17.79
CA VAL A 300 4.22 -26.13 -17.83
C VAL A 300 4.90 -24.85 -18.27
N LEU A 301 5.88 -24.37 -17.50
CA LEU A 301 6.66 -23.17 -17.80
C LEU A 301 7.66 -23.39 -18.93
N VAL A 302 7.85 -22.36 -19.75
CA VAL A 302 8.91 -22.30 -20.77
C VAL A 302 10.28 -22.00 -20.12
N PHE A 303 10.29 -21.18 -19.06
CA PHE A 303 11.52 -20.73 -18.38
C PHE A 303 11.45 -20.99 -16.87
N PRO A 304 11.62 -22.23 -16.41
CA PRO A 304 11.62 -22.56 -14.98
C PRO A 304 12.89 -22.07 -14.27
N SER A 305 12.77 -21.61 -13.03
CA SER A 305 13.93 -21.36 -12.17
C SER A 305 14.70 -22.66 -11.93
N ILE A 306 16.04 -22.63 -12.04
CA ILE A 306 16.90 -23.82 -11.91
C ILE A 306 16.64 -24.58 -10.59
N ARG A 307 16.59 -23.85 -9.47
CA ARG A 307 16.48 -24.45 -8.14
C ARG A 307 15.06 -24.94 -7.81
N ASP A 308 14.08 -24.05 -7.89
CA ASP A 308 12.74 -24.32 -7.36
C ASP A 308 11.74 -24.79 -8.43
N GLN A 309 12.15 -24.83 -9.71
CA GLN A 309 11.30 -25.16 -10.87
C GLN A 309 10.00 -24.33 -10.93
N LYS A 310 10.07 -23.06 -10.52
CA LYS A 310 8.96 -22.09 -10.49
C LYS A 310 9.24 -20.92 -11.44
N GLU A 311 8.32 -19.97 -11.52
CA GLU A 311 8.51 -18.73 -12.26
C GLU A 311 9.80 -18.01 -11.79
N LEU A 312 10.60 -17.51 -12.75
CA LEU A 312 11.78 -16.69 -12.43
C LEU A 312 11.39 -15.46 -11.60
N SER A 313 12.28 -14.96 -10.74
CA SER A 313 12.02 -13.74 -9.97
C SER A 313 11.94 -12.49 -10.86
N ASP A 314 11.28 -11.43 -10.38
CA ASP A 314 11.24 -10.12 -11.07
C ASP A 314 12.63 -9.53 -11.31
N MET A 315 13.59 -9.84 -10.45
CA MET A 315 14.98 -9.37 -10.54
C MET A 315 15.88 -10.21 -11.44
N THR A 316 15.48 -11.40 -11.87
CA THR A 316 16.38 -12.32 -12.60
C THR A 316 16.98 -11.68 -13.86
N LEU A 317 16.16 -11.10 -14.74
CA LEU A 317 16.65 -10.47 -15.98
C LEU A 317 17.46 -9.20 -15.68
N THR A 318 17.01 -8.39 -14.71
CA THR A 318 17.68 -7.14 -14.31
C THR A 318 19.05 -7.42 -13.68
N ALA A 319 19.16 -8.44 -12.85
CA ALA A 319 20.40 -8.87 -12.23
C ALA A 319 21.41 -9.37 -13.28
N PHE A 320 20.95 -10.14 -14.27
CA PHE A 320 21.79 -10.54 -15.40
C PHE A 320 22.34 -9.33 -16.15
N LEU A 321 21.49 -8.38 -16.55
CA LEU A 321 21.91 -7.18 -17.28
C LEU A 321 22.93 -6.34 -16.51
N ARG A 322 22.75 -6.19 -15.19
CA ARG A 322 23.72 -5.52 -14.30
C ARG A 322 25.05 -6.27 -14.23
N ARG A 323 25.00 -7.60 -14.09
CA ARG A 323 26.21 -8.45 -14.04
C ARG A 323 27.05 -8.32 -15.30
N VAL A 324 26.43 -8.30 -16.47
CA VAL A 324 27.13 -8.14 -17.77
C VAL A 324 27.38 -6.68 -18.15
N LYS A 325 27.02 -5.73 -17.28
CA LYS A 325 27.14 -4.27 -17.50
C LYS A 325 26.59 -3.85 -18.88
N ALA A 326 25.38 -4.30 -19.22
CA ALA A 326 24.74 -3.95 -20.48
C ALA A 326 24.68 -2.42 -20.66
N CYS A 327 25.17 -1.93 -21.81
CA CYS A 327 25.16 -0.50 -22.13
C CYS A 327 23.73 0.05 -22.15
N SER A 328 23.58 1.35 -21.88
CA SER A 328 22.32 2.05 -22.05
C SER A 328 22.52 3.47 -22.56
N ASP A 329 21.43 4.04 -23.04
CA ASP A 329 21.25 5.44 -23.42
C ASP A 329 21.47 6.44 -22.26
N VAL A 330 21.43 5.98 -21.01
CA VAL A 330 21.68 6.82 -19.83
C VAL A 330 23.05 6.52 -19.23
N ALA A 331 23.91 7.55 -19.22
CA ALA A 331 25.25 7.46 -18.65
C ALA A 331 25.24 6.88 -17.22
N LYS A 332 26.18 5.93 -16.97
CA LYS A 332 26.36 5.23 -15.67
C LYS A 332 25.17 4.38 -15.21
N ARG A 333 24.15 4.16 -16.05
CA ARG A 333 23.06 3.22 -15.77
C ARG A 333 23.13 2.04 -16.73
N THR A 334 22.64 0.90 -16.28
CA THR A 334 22.56 -0.33 -17.08
C THR A 334 21.19 -0.41 -17.75
N ALA A 335 21.14 -0.94 -18.97
CA ALA A 335 19.88 -1.23 -19.63
C ALA A 335 19.01 -2.17 -18.79
N THR A 336 17.70 -1.96 -18.87
CA THR A 336 16.71 -2.76 -18.13
C THR A 336 15.98 -3.71 -19.09
N ALA A 337 15.40 -4.79 -18.55
CA ALA A 337 14.56 -5.67 -19.35
C ALA A 337 13.38 -4.92 -19.99
N HIS A 338 12.83 -3.91 -19.31
CA HIS A 338 11.79 -3.06 -19.89
C HIS A 338 12.33 -2.13 -20.99
N GLY A 339 13.57 -1.65 -20.86
CA GLY A 339 14.20 -0.74 -21.81
C GLY A 339 14.31 -1.28 -23.24
N PHE A 340 14.43 -2.60 -23.43
CA PHE A 340 14.43 -3.21 -24.76
C PHE A 340 13.14 -2.97 -25.55
N ARG A 341 12.03 -2.68 -24.87
CA ARG A 341 10.77 -2.28 -25.53
C ARG A 341 10.85 -0.87 -26.11
N SER A 342 11.55 0.05 -25.43
CA SER A 342 11.89 1.36 -25.99
C SER A 342 12.81 1.19 -27.19
N SER A 343 13.85 0.35 -27.07
CA SER A 343 14.75 0.06 -28.19
C SER A 343 14.01 -0.46 -29.43
N PHE A 344 13.06 -1.38 -29.25
CA PHE A 344 12.20 -1.86 -30.33
C PHE A 344 11.34 -0.73 -30.93
N ARG A 345 10.76 0.13 -30.07
CA ARG A 345 9.93 1.24 -30.53
C ARG A 345 10.73 2.25 -31.36
N ASP A 346 11.94 2.55 -30.92
CA ASP A 346 12.88 3.46 -31.59
C ASP A 346 13.32 2.88 -32.93
N TRP A 347 13.70 1.60 -32.96
CA TRP A 347 14.01 0.88 -34.19
C TRP A 347 12.84 0.92 -35.19
N CYS A 348 11.60 0.66 -34.75
CA CYS A 348 10.43 0.75 -35.61
C CYS A 348 10.26 2.16 -36.19
N SER A 349 10.49 3.19 -35.37
CA SER A 349 10.38 4.59 -35.79
C SER A 349 11.41 4.94 -36.85
N GLU A 350 12.67 4.58 -36.63
CA GLU A 350 13.77 4.89 -37.54
C GLU A 350 13.76 4.05 -38.83
N LYS A 351 13.21 2.83 -38.78
CA LYS A 351 13.03 1.97 -39.95
C LYS A 351 11.72 2.24 -40.71
N GLY A 352 10.95 3.26 -40.30
CA GLY A 352 9.76 3.70 -41.02
C GLY A 352 8.55 2.77 -40.88
N TYR A 353 8.50 1.91 -39.87
CA TYR A 353 7.31 1.11 -39.58
C TYR A 353 6.19 1.99 -39.02
N ALA A 354 4.94 1.69 -39.41
CA ALA A 354 3.77 2.41 -38.94
C ALA A 354 3.69 2.38 -37.40
N ARG A 355 3.49 3.57 -36.80
CA ARG A 355 3.37 3.73 -35.34
C ARG A 355 2.35 2.76 -34.75
N ASP A 356 1.18 2.64 -35.37
CA ASP A 356 0.12 1.76 -34.89
C ASP A 356 0.57 0.29 -34.78
N LEU A 357 1.32 -0.24 -35.75
CA LEU A 357 1.84 -1.60 -35.70
C LEU A 357 2.83 -1.80 -34.54
N ALA A 358 3.70 -0.82 -34.29
CA ALA A 358 4.66 -0.86 -33.19
C ALA A 358 3.97 -0.77 -31.81
N GLU A 359 3.01 0.14 -31.64
CA GLU A 359 2.24 0.27 -30.39
C GLU A 359 1.40 -0.99 -30.11
N ARG A 360 0.83 -1.61 -31.16
CA ARG A 360 0.13 -2.91 -31.05
C ARG A 360 1.07 -4.04 -30.67
N ALA A 361 2.26 -4.13 -31.27
CA ALA A 361 3.24 -5.14 -30.88
C ALA A 361 3.61 -5.04 -29.38
N LEU A 362 3.68 -3.82 -28.87
CA LEU A 362 3.92 -3.51 -27.47
C LEU A 362 2.69 -3.70 -26.57
N ALA A 363 1.50 -3.98 -27.12
CA ALA A 363 0.24 -3.99 -26.36
C ALA A 363 0.09 -2.73 -25.49
N HIS A 364 0.33 -1.58 -26.10
CA HIS A 364 0.01 -0.29 -25.51
C HIS A 364 -1.47 0.01 -25.76
N THR A 365 -2.18 0.40 -24.70
CA THR A 365 -3.57 0.87 -24.81
C THR A 365 -3.58 2.20 -25.55
N VAL A 366 -4.39 2.27 -26.61
CA VAL A 366 -4.66 3.51 -27.33
C VAL A 366 -5.33 4.48 -26.36
N GLN A 367 -4.69 5.64 -26.12
CA GLN A 367 -5.14 6.62 -25.13
C GLN A 367 -6.43 7.33 -25.55
N ASN A 368 -6.66 7.44 -26.86
CA ASN A 368 -7.85 8.05 -27.42
C ASN A 368 -8.99 7.02 -27.52
N GLN A 369 -10.05 7.22 -26.73
CA GLN A 369 -11.21 6.31 -26.70
C GLN A 369 -11.92 6.22 -28.07
N VAL A 370 -11.85 7.27 -28.89
CA VAL A 370 -12.42 7.29 -30.25
C VAL A 370 -11.62 6.38 -31.18
N GLU A 371 -10.29 6.49 -31.19
CA GLU A 371 -9.42 5.59 -31.97
C GLU A 371 -9.54 4.14 -31.51
N ALA A 372 -9.62 3.90 -30.20
CA ALA A 372 -9.81 2.57 -29.62
C ALA A 372 -11.04 1.85 -30.17
N ALA A 373 -12.13 2.57 -30.50
CA ALA A 373 -13.36 2.00 -31.05
C ALA A 373 -13.22 1.51 -32.51
N TYR A 374 -12.31 2.09 -33.29
CA TYR A 374 -12.05 1.68 -34.68
C TYR A 374 -11.05 0.52 -34.78
N HIS A 375 -10.32 0.23 -33.71
CA HIS A 375 -9.28 -0.81 -33.66
C HIS A 375 -9.84 -2.20 -33.35
N ARG A 376 -10.62 -2.77 -34.29
CA ARG A 376 -11.29 -4.07 -34.11
C ARG A 376 -10.38 -5.30 -34.17
N THR A 377 -9.13 -5.18 -34.64
CA THR A 377 -8.19 -6.30 -34.76
C THR A 377 -6.79 -5.94 -34.25
N ASP A 378 -6.00 -6.94 -33.88
CA ASP A 378 -4.63 -6.80 -33.40
C ASP A 378 -3.57 -6.75 -34.52
N LEU A 379 -4.03 -6.67 -35.78
CA LEU A 379 -3.21 -6.64 -37.00
C LEU A 379 -2.09 -7.69 -37.03
N LEU A 380 -2.36 -8.89 -36.50
CA LEU A 380 -1.35 -9.94 -36.31
C LEU A 380 -0.52 -10.23 -37.57
N GLU A 381 -1.19 -10.43 -38.72
CA GLU A 381 -0.53 -10.78 -39.97
C GLU A 381 0.34 -9.63 -40.50
N GLN A 382 -0.10 -8.37 -40.36
CA GLN A 382 0.69 -7.19 -40.74
C GLN A 382 1.90 -6.98 -39.81
N ARG A 383 1.85 -7.47 -38.57
CA ARG A 383 2.99 -7.43 -37.64
C ARG A 383 4.04 -8.51 -37.94
N ARG A 384 3.70 -9.61 -38.63
CA ARG A 384 4.65 -10.71 -38.89
C ARG A 384 5.93 -10.25 -39.62
N PRO A 385 5.86 -9.51 -40.75
CA PRO A 385 7.07 -9.07 -41.44
C PRO A 385 7.93 -8.14 -40.57
N MET A 386 7.30 -7.24 -39.81
CA MET A 386 7.98 -6.32 -38.90
C MET A 386 8.72 -7.08 -37.78
N MET A 387 8.05 -8.03 -37.13
CA MET A 387 8.66 -8.83 -36.06
C MET A 387 9.78 -9.74 -36.59
N GLN A 388 9.65 -10.25 -37.81
CA GLN A 388 10.72 -11.02 -38.45
C GLN A 388 11.92 -10.12 -38.81
N ALA A 389 11.70 -8.96 -39.40
CA ALA A 389 12.77 -8.00 -39.71
C ALA A 389 13.51 -7.52 -38.45
N TRP A 390 12.78 -7.30 -37.35
CA TRP A 390 13.38 -7.02 -36.05
C TRP A 390 14.28 -8.16 -35.59
N ALA A 391 13.81 -9.40 -35.67
CA ALA A 391 14.58 -10.57 -35.29
C ALA A 391 15.83 -10.78 -36.16
N ASP A 392 15.72 -10.52 -37.46
CA ASP A 392 16.84 -10.61 -38.41
C ASP A 392 17.91 -9.55 -38.13
N PHE A 393 17.50 -8.36 -37.68
CA PHE A 393 18.42 -7.34 -37.21
C PHE A 393 19.08 -7.72 -35.88
N VAL A 394 18.31 -8.14 -34.88
CA VAL A 394 18.78 -8.47 -33.52
C VAL A 394 19.70 -9.70 -33.49
N ALA A 395 19.32 -10.75 -34.21
CA ALA A 395 20.00 -12.02 -34.21
C ALA A 395 20.01 -12.59 -35.64
N PRO A 396 20.93 -12.10 -36.50
CA PRO A 396 21.05 -12.58 -37.87
C PRO A 396 21.30 -14.09 -37.89
N MET A 397 20.44 -14.84 -38.58
CA MET A 397 20.70 -16.25 -38.82
C MET A 397 21.74 -16.35 -39.92
N LYS A 398 22.87 -17.02 -39.66
CA LYS A 398 23.81 -17.37 -40.74
C LYS A 398 23.05 -18.14 -41.82
N ALA A 399 23.15 -17.70 -43.07
CA ALA A 399 22.63 -18.46 -44.21
C ALA A 399 23.21 -19.88 -44.14
N ARG A 400 22.38 -20.90 -44.36
CA ARG A 400 22.91 -22.24 -44.63
C ARG A 400 23.81 -22.10 -45.85
N GLN A 401 25.11 -22.29 -45.67
CA GLN A 401 25.96 -22.71 -46.77
C GLN A 401 25.56 -24.16 -47.02
N ASP A 402 24.60 -24.36 -47.93
CA ASP A 402 24.38 -25.69 -48.47
C ASP A 402 25.66 -26.06 -49.22
N PRO A 403 26.33 -27.19 -48.91
CA PRO A 403 27.47 -27.63 -49.70
C PRO A 403 26.97 -27.86 -51.12
N ALA A 404 27.57 -27.16 -52.08
CA ALA A 404 27.29 -27.36 -53.49
C ALA A 404 27.60 -28.82 -53.85
N THR A 405 26.55 -29.54 -54.24
CA THR A 405 26.47 -30.81 -55.01
C THR A 405 27.47 -31.91 -54.71
#